data_AF-A0A8E2B435-F1
#
_entry.id   AF-A0A8E2B435-F1
#
_cell.length_a   1.000
_cell.length_b   1.000
_cell.length_c   1.000
_cell.angle_alpha   90.00
_cell.angle_beta   90.00
_cell.angle_gamma   90.00
#
_symmetry.space_group_name_H-M   'P 1'
#
loop_
_entity.id
_entity.type
_entity.pdbx_description
1 polymer ?
#
loop_
_entity_poly.entity_id
_entity_poly.type
_entity_poly.pdbx_seq_one_letter_code
_entity_poly.pdbx_strand_id
1 'polypeptide(L)' 'QHPFLSHLVALLSIYELGPGPLATPIPRYHGPSDWQTDTILRSLSAITRRMYTAEEELGAIKAAQS' A
#
# COMPACT_ATOMS: atom_id res chain seq x y z
N GLN A 1 -20.97 10.14 0.11
CA GLN A 1 -19.86 9.25 -0.26
C GLN A 1 -19.33 8.59 1.00
N HIS A 2 -19.05 7.27 1.00
CA HIS A 2 -18.56 6.59 2.21
C HIS A 2 -17.09 7.01 2.47
N PRO A 3 -16.74 7.56 3.65
CA PRO A 3 -15.42 8.14 3.90
C PRO A 3 -14.29 7.12 3.73
N PHE A 4 -14.54 5.86 4.11
CA PHE A 4 -13.60 4.76 3.92
C PHE A 4 -13.32 4.45 2.43
N LEU A 5 -14.31 4.53 1.53
CA LEU A 5 -14.08 4.24 0.12
C LEU A 5 -13.20 5.30 -0.53
N SER A 6 -13.38 6.57 -0.15
CA SER A 6 -12.52 7.66 -0.64
C SER A 6 -11.08 7.47 -0.16
N HIS A 7 -10.90 7.02 1.09
CA HIS A 7 -9.61 6.66 1.64
C HIS A 7 -8.98 5.46 0.93
N LEU A 8 -9.75 4.40 0.67
CA LEU A 8 -9.30 3.20 -0.03
C LEU A 8 -8.83 3.50 -1.45
N VAL A 9 -9.57 4.33 -2.19
CA VAL A 9 -9.17 4.78 -3.54
C VAL A 9 -7.83 5.52 -3.47
N ALA A 10 -7.67 6.46 -2.54
CA ALA A 10 -6.41 7.19 -2.39
C ALA A 10 -5.23 6.26 -2.07
N LEU A 11 -5.43 5.27 -1.21
CA LEU A 11 -4.41 4.24 -0.87
C LEU A 11 -4.02 3.41 -2.08
N LEU A 12 -5.00 2.91 -2.84
CA LEU A 12 -4.75 2.09 -4.02
C LEU A 12 -4.04 2.88 -5.12
N SER A 13 -4.41 4.13 -5.36
CA SER A 13 -3.72 5.01 -6.31
C SER A 13 -2.25 5.23 -5.95
N ILE A 14 -1.91 5.28 -4.66
CA ILE A 14 -0.51 5.40 -4.22
C ILE A 14 0.27 4.13 -4.51
N TYR A 15 -0.32 2.95 -4.26
CA TYR A 15 0.34 1.69 -4.59
C TYR A 15 0.47 1.45 -6.10
N GLU A 16 -0.48 1.94 -6.90
CA GLU A 16 -0.43 1.86 -8.36
C GLU A 16 0.70 2.70 -8.96
N LEU A 17 1.06 3.82 -8.33
CA LEU A 17 2.22 4.63 -8.72
C LEU A 17 3.56 3.89 -8.51
N GLY A 18 3.56 2.78 -7.76
CA GLY A 18 4.74 1.99 -7.45
C GLY A 18 5.73 2.69 -6.52
N PRO A 19 6.88 2.07 -6.23
CA PRO A 19 7.97 2.66 -5.47
C PRO A 19 8.67 3.75 -6.30
N GLY A 20 7.99 4.88 -6.51
CA GLY A 20 8.57 6.07 -7.13
C GLY A 20 9.55 6.80 -6.18
N PRO A 21 10.44 7.66 -6.71
CA PRO A 21 11.43 8.40 -5.92
C PRO A 21 10.83 9.38 -4.89
N LEU A 22 9.51 9.58 -4.93
CA LEU A 22 8.78 10.39 -3.99
C LEU A 22 8.17 9.47 -2.93
N ALA A 23 8.72 9.52 -1.72
CA ALA A 23 8.14 8.93 -0.52
C ALA A 23 6.78 9.59 -0.24
N THR A 24 5.77 9.20 -0.99
CA THR A 24 4.42 9.74 -0.88
C THR A 24 3.88 9.26 0.47
N PRO A 25 3.52 10.17 1.38
CA PRO A 25 3.07 9.78 2.70
C PRO A 25 1.80 8.93 2.58
N ILE A 26 1.85 7.71 3.12
CA ILE A 26 0.70 6.80 3.10
C ILE A 26 -0.43 7.43 3.94
N PRO A 27 -1.60 7.70 3.36
CA PRO A 27 -2.73 8.26 4.06
C PRO A 27 -3.12 7.34 5.23
N ARG A 28 -3.40 7.92 6.39
CA ARG A 28 -3.98 7.19 7.53
C ARG A 28 -5.47 7.43 7.58
N TYR A 29 -6.23 6.35 7.79
CA TYR A 29 -7.67 6.47 8.00
C TYR A 29 -7.95 6.97 9.42
N HIS A 30 -8.65 8.10 9.54
CA HIS A 30 -9.11 8.66 10.83
C HIS A 30 -10.64 8.73 10.92
N GLY A 31 -11.35 8.13 9.97
CA GLY A 31 -12.81 8.11 9.95
C GLY A 31 -13.41 7.00 10.82
N PRO A 32 -14.75 6.88 10.86
CA PRO A 32 -15.44 5.78 11.53
C PRO A 32 -14.96 4.43 10.99
N SER A 33 -14.49 3.55 11.87
CA SER A 33 -14.10 2.19 11.52
C SER A 33 -15.03 1.16 12.14
N ASP A 34 -15.24 0.08 11.40
CA ASP A 34 -15.89 -1.14 11.86
C ASP A 34 -14.99 -2.36 11.57
N TRP A 35 -15.48 -3.54 11.92
CA TRP A 35 -14.74 -4.78 11.71
C TRP A 35 -14.42 -5.02 10.22
N GLN A 36 -15.25 -4.55 9.28
CA GLN A 36 -15.02 -4.69 7.85
C GLN A 36 -13.88 -3.79 7.41
N THR A 37 -13.94 -2.50 7.75
CA THR A 37 -12.91 -1.54 7.37
C THR A 37 -11.56 -1.91 7.97
N ASP A 38 -11.54 -2.37 9.22
CA ASP A 38 -10.31 -2.80 9.88
C ASP A 38 -9.72 -4.06 9.24
N THR A 39 -10.56 -5.00 8.83
CA THR A 39 -10.13 -6.22 8.13
C THR A 39 -9.55 -5.89 6.76
N ILE A 40 -10.18 -4.97 6.02
CA ILE A 40 -9.67 -4.50 4.73
C ILE A 40 -8.30 -3.83 4.90
N LEU A 41 -8.15 -2.91 5.86
CA LEU A 41 -6.87 -2.22 6.12
C LEU A 41 -5.76 -3.19 6.53
N ARG A 42 -6.07 -4.18 7.38
CA ARG A 42 -5.12 -5.25 7.76
C ARG A 42 -4.68 -6.08 6.57
N SER A 43 -5.62 -6.55 5.75
CA SER A 43 -5.32 -7.32 4.52
C SER A 43 -4.48 -6.51 3.54
N LEU A 44 -4.80 -5.23 3.33
CA LEU A 44 -4.06 -4.35 2.43
C LEU A 44 -2.62 -4.15 2.92
N SER A 45 -2.42 -3.97 4.22
CA SER A 45 -1.10 -3.88 4.83
C SER A 45 -0.26 -5.14 4.61
N ALA A 46 -0.89 -6.33 4.72
CA ALA A 46 -0.23 -7.60 4.48
C ALA A 46 0.16 -7.80 3.00
N ILE A 47 -0.72 -7.45 2.06
CA ILE A 47 -0.44 -7.50 0.61
C ILE A 47 0.72 -6.55 0.27
N THR A 48 0.65 -5.32 0.75
CA THR A 48 1.67 -4.30 0.50
C THR A 48 3.03 -4.73 1.01
N ARG A 49 3.10 -5.30 2.22
CA ARG A 49 4.35 -5.82 2.78
C ARG A 49 4.97 -6.90 1.89
N ARG A 50 4.15 -7.84 1.39
CA ARG A 50 4.62 -8.90 0.48
C ARG A 50 5.11 -8.33 -0.85
N MET A 51 4.43 -7.32 -1.39
CA MET A 51 4.83 -6.62 -2.60
C MET A 51 6.19 -5.94 -2.42
N TYR A 52 6.38 -5.14 -1.36
CA TYR A 52 7.66 -4.48 -1.09
C TYR A 52 8.81 -5.49 -0.90
N THR A 53 8.59 -6.58 -0.17
CA THR A 53 9.61 -7.63 -0.05
C THR A 53 9.95 -8.24 -1.42
N ALA A 54 8.96 -8.52 -2.26
CA ALA A 54 9.21 -9.06 -3.59
C ALA A 54 9.95 -8.06 -4.51
N GLU A 55 9.63 -6.77 -4.41
CA GLU A 55 10.31 -5.71 -5.17
C GLU A 55 11.75 -5.50 -4.71
N GLU A 56 12.01 -5.55 -3.41
CA GLU A 56 13.35 -5.48 -2.82
C GLU A 56 14.24 -6.64 -3.28
N GLU A 57 13.72 -7.87 -3.18
CA GLU A 57 14.41 -9.08 -3.67
C GLU A 57 14.67 -9.02 -5.17
N LEU A 58 13.69 -8.58 -5.97
CA LEU A 58 13.85 -8.40 -7.42
C LEU A 58 14.92 -7.34 -7.74
N GLY A 59 14.97 -6.25 -6.96
CA GLY A 59 16.00 -5.23 -7.07
C GLY A 59 17.39 -5.78 -6.78
N ALA A 60 17.54 -6.56 -5.71
CA ALA A 60 18.79 -7.22 -5.35
C ALA A 60 19.27 -8.20 -6.44
N ILE A 61 18.35 -9.00 -7.01
CA ILE A 61 18.66 -9.92 -8.10
C ILE A 61 19.15 -9.17 -9.34
N LYS A 62 18.47 -8.08 -9.73
CA LYS A 62 18.87 -7.25 -10.88
C LYS A 62 20.24 -6.61 -10.65
N ALA A 63 20.51 -6.11 -9.45
CA ALA A 63 21.79 -5.52 -9.10
C ALA A 63 22.94 -6.55 -9.13
N ALA A 64 22.70 -7.79 -8.72
CA ALA A 64 23.68 -8.86 -8.77
C ALA A 64 23.97 -9.39 -10.19
N GLN A 65 23.07 -9.12 -11.16
CA GLN A 65 23.23 -9.50 -12.57
C GLN A 65 23.89 -8.40 -13.42
N SER A 66 24.09 -7.20 -12.87
CA SER A 66 24.70 -6.04 -13.52
C SER A 66 26.20 -5.97 -13.24
#